data_AF-A0A7W0Y856-F1
#
_entry.id   AF-A0A7W0Y856-F1
#
_cell.length_a   1.000
_cell.length_b   1.000
_cell.length_c   1.000
_cell.angle_alpha   90.00
_cell.angle_beta   90.00
_cell.angle_gamma   90.00
#
_symmetry.space_group_name_H-M   'P 1'
#
loop_
_entity.id
_entity.type
_entity.pdbx_description
1 polymer ?
#
loop_
_entity_poly.entity_id
_entity_poly.type
_entity_poly.pdbx_seq_one_letter_code
_entity_poly.pdbx_strand_id
1 'polypeptide(L)'
;MRHIDSADWCYAAGNGTCKKSTFKYVPDEMRGDMAAYVMQQVRATNGGIVLFHDIHQSTADHLDAILTRLESDGFTFARLDDTAVLPRLHNTTAPVAKFIGDSCQTNADCAFTASGAAGRCHAAGFCTISCAGSCPDATGKAPTFCIAAATDKRGHLRGEDRMRPALSALAI
;
A
#
# COMPACT_ATOMS: atom_id res chain seq x y z
N MET A 1 -4.24 5.33 -2.67
CA MET A 1 -4.64 6.28 -3.72
C MET A 1 -6.01 5.86 -4.23
N ARG A 2 -6.98 6.77 -4.26
CA ARG A 2 -8.31 6.54 -4.87
C ARG A 2 -8.42 7.40 -6.13
N HIS A 3 -9.14 6.89 -7.12
CA HIS A 3 -9.55 7.66 -8.29
C HIS A 3 -10.86 8.40 -7.98
N ILE A 4 -10.96 9.66 -8.37
CA ILE A 4 -12.12 10.53 -8.13
C ILE A 4 -12.61 11.03 -9.49
N ASP A 5 -13.84 10.68 -9.86
CA ASP A 5 -14.51 11.23 -11.04
C ASP A 5 -15.18 12.55 -10.66
N SER A 6 -14.84 13.64 -11.34
CA SER A 6 -15.46 14.97 -11.11
C SER A 6 -16.90 15.06 -11.59
N ALA A 7 -17.35 14.08 -12.40
CA ALA A 7 -18.64 14.08 -13.09
C ALA A 7 -18.88 15.30 -13.99
N ASP A 8 -17.83 16.01 -14.38
CA ASP A 8 -17.89 17.20 -15.22
C ASP A 8 -18.64 17.00 -16.55
N TRP A 9 -18.52 15.83 -17.16
CA TRP A 9 -19.29 15.41 -18.32
C TRP A 9 -20.81 15.48 -18.09
N CYS A 10 -21.27 15.19 -16.87
CA CYS A 10 -22.69 15.24 -16.49
C CYS A 10 -23.19 16.70 -16.39
N TYR A 11 -22.38 17.58 -15.80
CA TYR A 11 -22.70 19.01 -15.70
C TYR A 11 -22.64 19.67 -17.08
N ALA A 12 -21.66 19.33 -17.92
CA ALA A 12 -21.54 19.80 -19.29
C ALA A 12 -22.77 19.41 -20.13
N ALA A 13 -23.17 18.13 -20.09
CA ALA A 13 -24.35 17.65 -20.82
C ALA A 13 -25.68 18.26 -20.31
N GLY A 14 -25.70 18.73 -19.06
CA GLY A 14 -26.88 19.30 -18.42
C GLY A 14 -26.86 20.83 -18.29
N ASN A 15 -25.97 21.53 -19.01
CA ASN A 15 -25.84 22.98 -18.97
C ASN A 15 -25.66 23.53 -17.54
N GLY A 16 -24.70 22.97 -16.81
CA GLY A 16 -24.40 23.33 -15.41
C GLY A 16 -25.20 22.53 -14.37
N THR A 17 -26.10 21.62 -14.78
CA THR A 17 -26.84 20.76 -13.86
C THR A 17 -26.65 19.28 -14.17
N CYS A 18 -26.08 18.51 -13.25
CA CYS A 18 -25.97 17.06 -13.39
C CYS A 18 -27.28 16.33 -13.07
N LYS A 19 -28.05 15.98 -14.11
CA LYS A 19 -29.34 15.31 -14.00
C LYS A 19 -29.21 13.92 -13.39
N LYS A 20 -30.16 13.55 -12.51
CA LYS A 20 -30.23 12.22 -11.87
C LYS A 20 -30.33 11.06 -12.87
N SER A 21 -30.99 11.29 -14.00
CA SER A 21 -31.08 10.35 -15.11
C SER A 21 -29.73 10.08 -15.78
N THR A 22 -28.82 11.06 -15.76
CA THR A 22 -27.50 10.98 -16.37
C THR A 22 -26.50 10.36 -15.40
N PHE A 23 -26.49 10.84 -14.16
CA PHE A 23 -25.60 10.30 -13.13
C PHE A 23 -26.26 10.33 -11.75
N LYS A 24 -26.67 9.14 -11.29
CA LYS A 24 -27.44 8.97 -10.05
C LYS A 24 -26.62 9.13 -8.77
N TYR A 25 -25.29 9.09 -8.86
CA TYR A 25 -24.40 9.11 -7.68
C TYR A 25 -24.04 10.51 -7.19
N VAL A 26 -24.36 11.56 -7.96
CA VAL A 26 -24.29 12.94 -7.46
C VAL A 26 -25.46 13.16 -6.50
N PRO A 27 -25.23 13.58 -5.25
CA PRO A 27 -26.29 13.91 -4.30
C PRO A 27 -27.20 15.02 -4.84
N ASP A 28 -28.47 14.99 -4.47
CA ASP A 28 -29.47 15.88 -5.06
C ASP A 28 -29.15 17.38 -4.76
N GLU A 29 -28.52 17.66 -3.61
CA GLU A 29 -28.04 18.98 -3.18
C GLU A 29 -26.84 19.53 -3.97
N MET A 30 -26.07 18.67 -4.66
CA MET A 30 -24.87 19.07 -5.43
C MET A 30 -25.09 19.03 -6.94
N ARG A 31 -26.31 18.74 -7.41
CA ARG A 31 -26.58 18.63 -8.85
C ARG A 31 -26.35 19.90 -9.63
N GLY A 32 -26.39 21.07 -8.99
CA GLY A 32 -26.05 22.36 -9.61
C GLY A 32 -24.68 22.91 -9.18
N ASP A 33 -23.89 22.15 -8.43
CA ASP A 33 -22.59 22.61 -7.90
C ASP A 33 -21.53 21.51 -8.06
N MET A 34 -20.86 21.52 -9.21
CA MET A 34 -19.79 20.57 -9.53
C MET A 34 -18.63 20.70 -8.54
N ALA A 35 -18.30 21.91 -8.11
CA ALA A 35 -17.21 22.13 -7.17
C ALA A 35 -17.53 21.49 -5.81
N ALA A 36 -18.76 21.65 -5.30
CA ALA A 36 -19.19 20.99 -4.06
C ALA A 36 -19.13 19.47 -4.18
N TYR A 37 -19.55 18.89 -5.32
CA TYR A 37 -19.44 17.45 -5.55
C TYR A 37 -17.99 16.96 -5.52
N VAL A 38 -17.09 17.62 -6.27
CA VAL A 38 -15.66 17.30 -6.28
C VAL A 38 -15.08 17.38 -4.88
N MET A 39 -15.35 18.45 -4.13
CA MET A 39 -14.85 18.62 -2.78
C MET A 39 -15.37 17.54 -1.82
N GLN A 40 -16.63 17.12 -1.95
CA GLN A 40 -17.17 16.00 -1.17
C GLN A 40 -16.39 14.71 -1.43
N GLN A 41 -16.10 14.39 -2.69
CA GLN A 41 -15.37 13.16 -3.04
C GLN A 41 -13.92 13.21 -2.56
N VAL A 42 -13.24 14.35 -2.72
CA VAL A 42 -11.86 14.52 -2.25
C VAL A 42 -11.76 14.40 -0.74
N ARG A 43 -12.68 15.02 0.00
CA ARG A 43 -12.75 14.90 1.47
C ARG A 43 -13.03 13.47 1.92
N ALA A 44 -13.99 12.80 1.28
CA ALA A 44 -14.35 11.41 1.61
C ALA A 44 -13.21 10.42 1.39
N THR A 45 -12.27 10.74 0.50
CA THR A 45 -11.10 9.91 0.19
C THR A 45 -9.83 10.36 0.88
N ASN A 46 -9.86 11.51 1.57
CA ASN A 46 -8.69 12.21 2.10
C ASN A 46 -7.60 12.41 1.01
N GLY A 47 -8.02 12.82 -0.19
CA GLY A 47 -7.16 13.01 -1.35
C GLY A 47 -7.20 11.87 -2.38
N GLY A 48 -6.70 12.13 -3.58
CA GLY A 48 -6.69 11.16 -4.69
C GLY A 48 -6.23 11.76 -6.01
N ILE A 49 -6.42 10.99 -7.09
CA ILE A 49 -6.29 11.49 -8.47
C ILE A 49 -7.68 11.92 -8.92
N VAL A 50 -7.87 13.20 -9.22
CA VAL A 50 -9.13 13.74 -9.72
C VAL A 50 -9.09 13.76 -11.24
N LEU A 51 -10.08 13.12 -11.87
CA LEU A 51 -10.27 13.12 -13.32
C LEU A 51 -11.15 14.30 -13.73
N PHE A 52 -10.60 15.11 -14.61
CA PHE A 52 -11.30 16.17 -15.34
C PHE A 52 -11.15 15.92 -16.84
N HIS A 53 -12.16 16.33 -17.60
CA HIS A 53 -12.15 16.44 -19.05
C HIS A 53 -11.96 17.90 -19.42
N ASP A 54 -10.79 18.22 -19.97
CA ASP A 54 -10.39 19.56 -20.44
C ASP A 54 -11.17 20.04 -21.67
N ILE A 55 -11.85 19.13 -22.37
CA ILE A 55 -12.72 19.44 -23.50
C ILE A 55 -14.05 20.10 -23.10
N HIS A 56 -14.38 20.16 -21.81
CA HIS A 56 -15.64 20.73 -21.32
C HIS A 56 -15.42 22.14 -20.78
N GLN A 57 -16.14 23.13 -21.34
CA GLN A 57 -16.10 24.50 -20.84
C GLN A 57 -16.49 24.59 -19.36
N SER A 58 -17.47 23.77 -18.93
CA SER A 58 -17.86 23.65 -17.52
C SER A 58 -16.67 23.33 -16.60
N THR A 59 -15.71 22.53 -17.06
CA THR A 59 -14.50 22.21 -16.30
C THR A 59 -13.63 23.45 -16.14
N ALA A 60 -13.34 24.13 -17.25
CA ALA A 60 -12.53 25.36 -17.25
C ALA A 60 -13.15 26.45 -16.35
N ASP A 61 -14.47 26.65 -16.44
CA ASP A 61 -15.19 27.69 -15.68
C ASP A 61 -15.14 27.47 -14.16
N HIS A 62 -14.96 26.23 -13.70
CA HIS A 62 -14.98 25.89 -12.27
C HIS A 62 -13.60 25.52 -11.72
N LEU A 63 -12.59 25.33 -12.57
CA LEU A 63 -11.29 24.81 -12.14
C LEU A 63 -10.66 25.69 -11.06
N ASP A 64 -10.65 27.01 -11.25
CA ASP A 64 -10.08 27.96 -10.27
C ASP A 64 -10.77 27.86 -8.90
N ALA A 65 -12.11 27.74 -8.88
CA ALA A 65 -12.86 27.59 -7.65
C ALA A 65 -12.57 26.25 -6.94
N ILE A 66 -12.38 25.17 -7.71
CA ILE A 66 -12.02 23.86 -7.17
C ILE A 66 -10.61 23.89 -6.58
N LEU A 67 -9.63 24.41 -7.33
CA LEU A 67 -8.24 24.49 -6.87
C LEU A 67 -8.12 25.33 -5.60
N THR A 68 -8.78 26.50 -5.57
CA THR A 68 -8.79 27.39 -4.39
C THR A 68 -9.40 26.69 -3.16
N ARG A 69 -10.49 25.93 -3.33
CA ARG A 69 -11.12 25.19 -2.23
C ARG A 69 -10.26 24.04 -1.73
N LEU A 70 -9.56 23.34 -2.62
CA LEU A 70 -8.62 22.28 -2.25
C LEU A 70 -7.48 22.83 -1.38
N GLU A 71 -6.87 23.93 -1.81
CA GLU A 71 -5.80 24.58 -1.06
C GLU A 71 -6.29 25.10 0.30
N SER A 72 -7.47 25.73 0.32
CA SER A 72 -8.09 26.21 1.57
C SER A 72 -8.43 25.09 2.55
N ASP A 73 -8.70 23.88 2.07
CA ASP A 73 -8.94 22.69 2.88
C ASP A 73 -7.63 22.01 3.33
N GLY A 74 -6.46 22.52 2.94
CA GLY A 74 -5.16 21.99 3.30
C GLY A 74 -4.64 20.88 2.38
N PHE A 75 -5.28 20.65 1.23
CA PHE A 75 -4.73 19.75 0.23
C PHE A 75 -3.58 20.42 -0.53
N THR A 76 -2.62 19.61 -0.95
CA THR A 76 -1.49 20.03 -1.78
C THR A 76 -1.49 19.26 -3.10
N PHE A 77 -1.05 19.89 -4.18
CA PHE A 77 -0.91 19.23 -5.48
C PHE A 77 0.44 18.54 -5.61
N ALA A 78 0.42 17.32 -6.11
CA ALA A 78 1.61 16.54 -6.40
C ALA A 78 1.72 16.30 -7.90
N ARG A 79 2.93 16.38 -8.44
CA ARG A 79 3.17 15.90 -9.79
C ARG A 79 3.19 14.38 -9.79
N LEU A 80 2.70 13.78 -10.87
CA LEU A 80 2.70 12.33 -11.03
C LEU A 80 4.10 11.72 -11.14
N ASP A 81 5.15 12.52 -11.31
CA ASP A 81 6.56 12.08 -11.33
C ASP A 81 7.31 12.36 -10.03
N ASP A 82 6.62 12.90 -9.00
CA ASP A 82 7.21 13.14 -7.70
C ASP A 82 7.36 11.84 -6.91
N THR A 83 8.55 11.25 -7.00
CA THR A 83 8.91 10.01 -6.29
C THR A 83 8.90 10.13 -4.76
N ALA A 84 9.02 11.35 -4.21
CA ALA A 84 8.95 11.56 -2.77
C ALA A 84 7.50 11.53 -2.27
N VAL A 85 6.56 12.05 -3.07
CA VAL A 85 5.13 12.08 -2.72
C VAL A 85 4.40 10.80 -3.13
N LEU A 86 4.75 10.22 -4.29
CA LEU A 86 4.09 9.04 -4.88
C LEU A 86 5.04 7.83 -5.03
N PRO A 87 5.77 7.40 -3.99
CA PRO A 87 6.81 6.37 -4.13
C PRO A 87 6.27 5.03 -4.64
N ARG A 88 5.02 4.69 -4.33
CA ARG A 88 4.38 3.46 -4.82
C ARG A 88 4.07 3.50 -6.32
N LEU A 89 3.77 4.68 -6.87
CA LEU A 89 3.49 4.84 -8.30
C LEU A 89 4.76 4.60 -9.12
N HIS A 90 5.92 4.97 -8.57
CA HIS A 90 7.22 4.85 -9.23
C HIS A 90 7.98 3.58 -8.87
N ASN A 91 7.37 2.67 -8.11
CA ASN A 91 8.08 1.51 -7.56
C ASN A 91 9.34 1.91 -6.76
N THR A 92 9.38 3.15 -6.25
CA THR A 92 10.44 3.73 -5.41
C THR A 92 10.06 3.71 -3.94
N THR A 93 9.17 2.80 -3.52
CA THR A 93 8.98 2.51 -2.09
C THR A 93 10.35 2.34 -1.45
N ALA A 94 10.57 3.05 -0.34
CA ALA A 94 11.64 2.69 0.59
C ALA A 94 11.62 1.16 0.70
N PRO A 95 12.75 0.47 0.48
CA PRO A 95 12.77 -0.98 0.46
C PRO A 95 12.00 -1.46 1.68
N VAL A 96 10.93 -2.23 1.47
CA VAL A 96 10.21 -2.84 2.59
C VAL A 96 11.29 -3.50 3.42
N ALA A 97 11.42 -3.07 4.68
CA ALA A 97 12.46 -3.59 5.54
C ALA A 97 12.26 -5.10 5.58
N LYS A 98 13.18 -5.83 4.92
CA LYS A 98 13.06 -7.27 4.76
C LYS A 98 13.03 -7.89 6.14
N PHE A 99 12.18 -8.88 6.31
CA PHE A 99 11.96 -9.57 7.57
C PHE A 99 12.18 -11.07 7.41
N ILE A 100 11.92 -11.83 8.48
CA ILE A 100 12.08 -13.29 8.50
C ILE A 100 11.26 -13.91 7.35
N GLY A 101 11.95 -14.67 6.47
CA GLY A 101 11.36 -15.31 5.30
C GLY A 101 11.58 -14.57 3.96
N ASP A 102 11.90 -13.28 3.98
CA ASP A 102 12.18 -12.52 2.77
C ASP A 102 13.52 -12.90 2.13
N SER A 103 13.65 -12.78 0.81
CA SER A 103 14.87 -13.14 0.11
C SER A 103 16.03 -12.19 0.40
N CYS A 104 17.24 -12.72 0.49
CA CYS A 104 18.46 -11.96 0.78
C CYS A 104 19.67 -12.51 0.05
N GLN A 105 20.68 -11.65 -0.13
CA GLN A 105 22.01 -12.01 -0.62
C GLN A 105 23.07 -11.82 0.46
N THR A 106 22.89 -10.84 1.34
CA THR A 106 23.85 -10.50 2.40
C THR A 106 23.14 -10.23 3.72
N ASN A 107 23.88 -10.26 4.83
CA ASN A 107 23.32 -9.89 6.14
C ASN A 107 22.80 -8.44 6.18
N ALA A 108 23.34 -7.55 5.35
CA ALA A 108 22.88 -6.17 5.26
C ALA A 108 21.44 -6.06 4.73
N ASP A 109 20.99 -7.03 3.93
CA ASP A 109 19.60 -7.10 3.48
C ASP A 109 18.63 -7.37 4.65
N CYS A 110 19.10 -7.99 5.73
CA CYS A 110 18.31 -8.41 6.88
C CYS A 110 18.54 -7.48 8.09
N ALA A 111 18.60 -6.18 7.86
CA ALA A 111 18.88 -5.15 8.87
C ALA A 111 17.71 -4.89 9.84
N PHE A 112 17.24 -5.93 10.54
CA PHE A 112 16.22 -5.85 11.57
C PHE A 112 16.69 -6.53 12.86
N THR A 113 16.00 -6.27 13.97
CA THR A 113 16.17 -7.00 15.22
C THR A 113 14.81 -7.49 15.68
N ALA A 114 14.71 -8.77 16.03
CA ALA A 114 13.47 -9.38 16.50
C ALA A 114 13.77 -10.34 17.65
N SER A 115 12.99 -10.27 18.73
CA SER A 115 13.21 -11.04 19.96
C SER A 115 14.64 -10.94 20.51
N GLY A 116 15.29 -9.77 20.37
CA GLY A 116 16.65 -9.53 20.83
C GLY A 116 17.76 -10.13 19.95
N ALA A 117 17.42 -10.76 18.83
CA ALA A 117 18.38 -11.29 17.86
C ALA A 117 18.42 -10.43 16.60
N ALA A 118 19.63 -10.19 16.08
CA ALA A 118 19.81 -9.51 14.79
C ALA A 118 19.47 -10.45 13.62
N GLY A 119 18.79 -9.90 12.62
CA GLY A 119 18.53 -10.57 11.35
C GLY A 119 19.83 -10.92 10.63
N ARG A 120 19.84 -12.06 9.96
CA ARG A 120 20.94 -12.50 9.10
C ARG A 120 20.42 -13.18 7.85
N CYS A 121 21.23 -13.21 6.81
CA CYS A 121 20.92 -13.96 5.60
C CYS A 121 21.31 -15.43 5.78
N HIS A 122 20.36 -16.34 5.60
CA HIS A 122 20.63 -17.77 5.59
C HIS A 122 21.31 -18.19 4.29
N ALA A 123 22.08 -19.28 4.29
CA ALA A 123 22.76 -19.81 3.10
C ALA A 123 21.78 -20.21 1.97
N ALA A 124 20.51 -20.44 2.30
CA ALA A 124 19.45 -20.71 1.34
C ALA A 124 18.77 -19.44 0.77
N GLY A 125 19.30 -18.24 1.08
CA GLY A 125 18.88 -16.99 0.45
C GLY A 125 17.65 -16.31 1.06
N PHE A 126 17.38 -16.53 2.35
CA PHE A 126 16.29 -15.85 3.07
C PHE A 126 16.74 -15.29 4.42
N CYS A 127 16.12 -14.19 4.84
CA CYS A 127 16.36 -13.55 6.12
C CYS A 127 15.82 -14.41 7.27
N THR A 128 16.59 -14.51 8.34
CA THR A 128 16.27 -15.35 9.49
C THR A 128 16.90 -14.80 10.78
N ILE A 129 16.48 -15.33 11.92
CA ILE A 129 17.10 -15.13 13.24
C ILE A 129 17.31 -16.48 13.92
N SER A 130 18.05 -16.51 15.02
CA SER A 130 18.02 -17.67 15.92
C SER A 130 16.74 -17.66 16.75
N CYS A 131 15.95 -18.73 16.67
CA CYS A 131 14.67 -18.91 17.37
C CYS A 131 14.49 -20.39 17.76
N ALA A 132 13.62 -20.67 18.73
CA ALA A 132 13.28 -22.03 19.17
C ALA A 132 11.75 -22.21 19.16
N GLY A 133 11.27 -23.20 18.40
CA GLY A 133 9.83 -23.47 18.20
C GLY A 133 9.17 -22.52 17.20
N SER A 134 9.08 -21.22 17.52
CA SER A 134 8.56 -20.19 16.62
C SER A 134 9.47 -18.97 16.55
N CYS A 135 9.43 -18.27 15.41
CA CYS A 135 10.08 -16.99 15.21
C CYS A 135 8.99 -15.90 15.15
N PRO A 136 9.25 -14.71 15.74
CA PRO A 136 8.35 -13.57 15.58
C PRO A 136 8.21 -13.24 14.10
N ASP A 137 7.06 -12.69 13.71
CA ASP A 137 6.84 -12.13 12.38
C ASP A 137 6.70 -10.60 12.49
N ALA A 138 6.61 -9.91 11.36
CA ALA A 138 6.38 -8.47 11.30
C ALA A 138 5.10 -8.10 12.06
N THR A 139 5.04 -6.89 12.60
CA THR A 139 3.90 -6.40 13.39
C THR A 139 2.57 -6.65 12.66
N GLY A 140 1.63 -7.32 13.35
CA GLY A 140 0.32 -7.68 12.79
C GLY A 140 0.31 -8.95 11.93
N LYS A 141 1.41 -9.69 11.88
CA LYS A 141 1.51 -11.02 11.25
C LYS A 141 1.57 -12.12 12.30
N ALA A 142 1.15 -13.32 11.91
CA ALA A 142 1.23 -14.50 12.76
C ALA A 142 2.67 -14.99 12.86
N PRO A 143 3.12 -15.50 14.02
CA PRO A 143 4.47 -16.04 14.18
C PRO A 143 4.73 -17.19 13.20
N THR A 144 5.98 -17.31 12.76
CA THR A 144 6.43 -18.36 11.83
C THR A 144 7.08 -19.53 12.58
N PHE A 145 7.18 -20.69 11.93
CA PHE A 145 7.81 -21.87 12.54
C PHE A 145 9.33 -21.85 12.37
N CYS A 146 10.05 -22.23 13.42
CA CYS A 146 11.49 -22.48 13.32
C CYS A 146 11.74 -23.72 12.46
N ILE A 147 12.68 -23.62 11.53
CA ILE A 147 13.25 -24.78 10.84
C ILE A 147 14.67 -25.04 11.32
N ALA A 148 15.06 -26.31 11.35
CA ALA A 148 16.44 -26.67 11.63
C ALA A 148 17.34 -26.09 10.54
N ALA A 149 18.37 -25.32 10.94
CA ALA A 149 19.43 -24.95 10.02
C ALA A 149 20.15 -26.24 9.61
N ALA A 150 20.25 -26.52 8.31
CA ALA A 150 21.03 -27.65 7.81
C ALA A 150 22.50 -27.42 8.21
N THR A 151 22.92 -28.02 9.32
CA THR A 151 24.32 -28.01 9.73
C THR A 151 25.10 -28.82 8.70
N ASP A 152 26.13 -28.17 8.12
CA ASP A 152 27.43 -28.72 7.76
C ASP A 152 27.53 -30.27 7.68
N LYS A 153 28.05 -30.78 6.57
CA LYS A 153 28.45 -32.18 6.37
C LYS A 153 29.55 -32.68 7.35
N ARG A 154 29.77 -32.05 8.49
CA ARG A 154 30.60 -32.53 9.60
C ARG A 154 29.84 -32.37 10.90
N GLY A 155 29.39 -33.52 11.43
CA GLY A 155 28.58 -33.58 12.63
C GLY A 155 29.24 -32.94 13.85
N HIS A 156 28.52 -32.00 14.47
CA HIS A 156 28.58 -31.82 15.91
C HIS A 156 27.26 -31.22 16.41
N LEU A 157 26.34 -32.10 16.79
CA LEU A 157 25.24 -31.77 17.68
C LEU A 157 25.79 -31.74 19.10
N ARG A 158 25.66 -30.61 19.80
CA ARG A 158 25.57 -30.63 21.27
C ARG A 158 24.32 -29.91 21.68
N GLY A 159 23.49 -30.61 22.45
CA GLY A 159 22.34 -30.04 23.13
C GLY A 159 21.05 -30.80 22.90
N GLU A 160 21.06 -32.09 23.25
CA GLU A 160 19.91 -32.89 23.68
C GLU A 160 18.89 -33.37 22.64
N ASP A 161 19.19 -34.58 22.16
CA ASP A 161 18.29 -35.61 21.69
C ASP A 161 16.95 -35.67 22.46
N ARG A 162 15.85 -35.53 21.71
CA ARG A 162 14.76 -36.52 21.72
C ARG A 162 13.99 -36.45 20.41
N MET A 163 14.50 -37.18 19.44
CA MET A 163 13.81 -37.52 18.21
C MET A 163 12.64 -38.48 18.53
N ARG A 164 11.42 -38.14 18.11
CA ARG A 164 10.33 -39.09 17.90
C ARG A 164 9.97 -39.11 16.41
N PRO A 165 9.65 -40.27 15.83
CA PRO A 165 9.76 -40.51 14.40
C PRO A 165 8.57 -39.95 13.60
N ALA A 166 8.84 -39.82 12.30
CA ALA A 166 7.97 -39.39 11.22
C ALA A 166 6.52 -39.89 11.27
N LEU A 167 5.59 -38.98 10.98
CA LEU A 167 4.39 -39.32 10.22
C LEU A 167 4.24 -38.36 9.03
N SER A 168 4.18 -38.97 7.86
CA SER A 168 3.85 -38.38 6.57
C SER A 168 2.59 -37.51 6.63
N ALA A 169 2.61 -36.38 5.92
CA ALA A 169 1.39 -35.76 5.43
C ALA A 169 1.66 -35.15 4.05
N LEU A 170 1.25 -35.90 3.03
CA LEU A 170 0.77 -35.36 1.77
C LEU A 170 -0.52 -34.58 2.09
N ALA A 171 -0.67 -33.36 1.60
CA ALA A 171 -1.96 -32.72 1.47
C ALA A 171 -1.97 -31.76 0.28
N ILE A 172 -3.03 -31.91 -0.51
CA ILE A 172 -3.51 -31.03 -1.58
C ILE A 172 -3.95 -29.70 -0.97
#